data_AF-A0AAU7EE05-F1
#
_entry.id   AF-A0AAU7EE05-F1
#
_cell.length_a   1.000
_cell.length_b   1.000
_cell.length_c   1.000
_cell.angle_alpha   90.00
_cell.angle_beta   90.00
_cell.angle_gamma   90.00
#
_symmetry.space_group_name_H-M   'P 1'
#
loop_
_entity.id
_entity.type
_entity.pdbx_description
1 polymer ?
#
loop_
_entity_poly.entity_id
_entity_poly.type
_entity_poly.pdbx_seq_one_letter_code
_entity_poly.pdbx_strand_id
1 'polypeptide(L)'
;MKEKKKLKAIKKHIKNFPGLSTESYGNRTRKSIGFEVSDHEDLTSCISALLEVCYYTLDGNGTFVYPKHSNKTPITSVTKVLEMVIDLLPHDQMFCLDKITEILSEKELKKQ
;
A
#
# COMPACT_ATOMS: atom_id res chain seq x y z
N MET A 1 -37.77 10.18 14.41
CA MET A 1 -37.27 11.34 13.61
C MET A 1 -35.80 11.70 13.88
N LYS A 2 -35.32 11.68 15.15
CA LYS A 2 -33.91 11.97 15.52
C LYS A 2 -32.87 11.05 14.86
N GLU A 3 -33.12 9.73 14.81
CA GLU A 3 -32.16 8.76 14.24
C GLU A 3 -31.97 8.91 12.73
N LYS A 4 -33.05 9.14 11.96
CA LYS A 4 -32.96 9.45 10.53
C LYS A 4 -32.11 10.70 10.25
N LYS A 5 -32.20 11.72 11.11
CA LYS A 5 -31.37 12.94 11.01
C LYS A 5 -29.89 12.63 11.32
N LYS A 6 -29.61 11.84 12.36
CA LYS A 6 -28.25 11.37 12.68
C LYS A 6 -27.63 10.57 11.53
N LEU A 7 -28.36 9.59 10.99
CA LEU A 7 -27.90 8.78 9.86
C LEU A 7 -27.62 9.63 8.61
N LYS A 8 -28.46 10.64 8.34
CA LYS A 8 -28.25 11.58 7.22
C LYS A 8 -27.00 12.43 7.41
N ALA A 9 -26.72 12.88 8.64
CA ALA A 9 -25.49 13.62 8.96
C ALA A 9 -24.24 12.75 8.76
N ILE A 10 -24.26 11.50 9.26
CA ILE A 10 -23.15 10.55 9.07
C ILE A 10 -22.89 10.29 7.58
N LYS A 11 -23.95 10.04 6.79
CA LYS A 11 -23.82 9.84 5.34
C LYS A 11 -23.23 11.05 4.62
N LYS A 12 -23.58 12.27 5.06
CA LYS A 12 -23.03 13.51 4.50
C LYS A 12 -21.53 13.63 4.76
N HIS A 13 -21.07 13.28 5.96
CA HIS A 13 -19.64 13.29 6.29
C HIS A 13 -18.86 12.22 5.53
N ILE A 14 -19.40 10.99 5.40
CA ILE A 14 -18.74 9.91 4.65
C ILE A 14 -18.66 10.22 3.15
N LYS A 15 -19.68 10.87 2.58
CA LYS A 15 -19.67 11.22 1.14
C LYS A 15 -18.61 12.25 0.79
N ASN A 16 -18.20 13.07 1.75
CA ASN A 16 -17.21 14.14 1.57
C ASN A 16 -15.88 13.79 2.26
N PHE A 17 -15.54 12.50 2.40
CA PHE A 17 -14.31 12.10 3.08
C PHE A 17 -13.10 12.52 2.23
N PRO A 18 -12.29 13.49 2.70
CA PRO A 18 -11.15 13.97 1.92
C PRO A 18 -10.13 12.85 1.71
N GLY A 19 -9.49 12.83 0.53
CA GLY A 19 -8.47 11.84 0.18
C GLY A 19 -9.00 10.53 -0.40
N LEU A 20 -10.32 10.32 -0.48
CA LEU A 20 -10.90 9.13 -1.11
C LEU A 20 -11.50 9.49 -2.47
N SER A 21 -10.76 9.23 -3.55
CA SER A 21 -11.24 9.38 -4.91
C SER A 21 -12.13 8.20 -5.30
N THR A 22 -13.11 8.46 -6.17
CA THR A 22 -13.93 7.41 -6.78
C THR A 22 -13.71 7.47 -8.28
N GLU A 23 -13.22 6.38 -8.84
CA GLU A 23 -12.88 6.25 -10.26
C GLU A 23 -13.77 5.19 -10.91
N SER A 24 -14.09 5.39 -12.19
CA SER A 24 -14.78 4.37 -12.99
C SER A 24 -13.83 3.24 -13.35
N TYR A 25 -14.22 2.00 -13.08
CA TYR A 25 -13.48 0.79 -13.41
C TYR A 25 -14.41 -0.19 -14.14
N GLY A 26 -14.41 -0.11 -15.47
CA GLY A 26 -15.39 -0.82 -16.30
C GLY A 26 -16.82 -0.43 -15.92
N ASN A 27 -17.67 -1.44 -15.64
CA ASN A 27 -19.06 -1.23 -15.19
C ASN A 27 -19.21 -0.97 -13.69
N ARG A 28 -18.10 -0.79 -12.94
CA ARG A 28 -18.09 -0.59 -11.48
C ARG A 28 -17.37 0.69 -11.11
N THR A 29 -17.57 1.14 -9.87
CA THR A 29 -16.80 2.23 -9.27
C THR A 29 -15.74 1.66 -8.34
N ARG A 30 -14.49 2.06 -8.51
CA ARG A 30 -13.39 1.77 -7.58
C ARG A 30 -13.16 2.99 -6.70
N LYS A 31 -12.85 2.75 -5.42
CA LYS A 31 -12.35 3.79 -4.54
C LYS A 31 -10.83 3.70 -4.50
N SER A 32 -10.17 4.83 -4.71
CA SER A 32 -8.72 4.95 -4.69
C SER A 32 -8.32 5.95 -3.59
N ILE A 33 -7.15 5.73 -3.03
CA ILE A 33 -6.43 6.70 -2.22
C ILE A 33 -5.00 6.69 -2.74
N GLY A 34 -4.48 7.87 -3.04
CA GLY A 34 -3.06 8.06 -3.34
C GLY A 34 -2.34 8.53 -2.09
N PHE A 35 -1.06 8.19 -1.99
CA PHE A 35 -0.13 8.85 -1.10
C PHE A 35 1.03 9.34 -1.97
N GLU A 36 1.54 10.52 -1.66
CA GLU A 36 2.62 11.14 -2.40
C GLU A 36 3.95 10.68 -1.83
N VAL A 37 4.91 10.41 -2.72
CA VAL A 37 6.30 10.13 -2.37
C VAL A 37 7.18 11.14 -3.08
N SER A 38 8.25 11.54 -2.41
CA SER A 38 9.17 12.56 -2.90
C SER A 38 9.98 12.05 -4.10
N ASP A 39 10.45 10.80 -4.01
CA ASP A 39 11.23 10.11 -5.02
C ASP A 39 11.20 8.58 -4.79
N HIS A 40 12.04 7.84 -5.54
CA HIS A 40 12.16 6.39 -5.38
C HIS A 40 12.82 5.97 -4.06
N GLU A 41 13.69 6.81 -3.50
CA GLU A 41 14.34 6.54 -2.20
C GLU A 41 13.31 6.64 -1.07
N ASP A 42 12.38 7.59 -1.15
CA ASP A 42 11.27 7.73 -0.21
C ASP A 42 10.33 6.52 -0.26
N LEU A 43 9.96 6.06 -1.47
CA LEU A 43 9.15 4.85 -1.63
C LEU A 43 9.84 3.59 -1.08
N THR A 44 11.12 3.40 -1.38
CA THR A 44 11.89 2.25 -0.87
C THR A 44 12.12 2.32 0.64
N SER A 45 12.27 3.52 1.20
CA SER A 45 12.33 3.76 2.64
C SER A 45 11.00 3.40 3.33
N CYS A 46 9.87 3.78 2.73
CA CYS A 46 8.54 3.39 3.21
C CYS A 46 8.36 1.86 3.22
N ILE A 47 8.73 1.18 2.13
CA ILE A 47 8.67 -0.28 2.04
C ILE A 47 9.57 -0.94 3.10
N SER A 48 10.79 -0.46 3.25
CA SER A 48 11.75 -0.96 4.25
C SER A 48 11.21 -0.85 5.67
N ALA A 49 10.65 0.31 6.03
CA ALA A 49 10.05 0.52 7.35
C ALA A 49 8.87 -0.43 7.62
N LEU A 50 8.01 -0.68 6.62
CA LEU A 50 6.91 -1.64 6.76
C LEU A 50 7.42 -3.07 6.97
N LEU A 51 8.48 -3.47 6.26
CA LEU A 51 9.11 -4.78 6.43
C LEU A 51 9.79 -4.93 7.78
N GLU A 52 10.46 -3.89 8.27
CA GLU A 52 11.10 -3.88 9.58
C GLU A 52 10.07 -4.05 10.71
N VAL A 53 8.91 -3.39 10.61
CA VAL A 53 7.80 -3.59 11.55
C VAL A 53 7.30 -5.04 11.54
N CYS A 54 7.17 -5.64 10.36
CA CYS A 54 6.82 -7.06 10.24
C CYS A 54 7.86 -7.96 10.92
N TYR A 55 9.15 -7.69 10.70
CA TYR A 55 10.25 -8.43 11.31
C TYR A 55 10.19 -8.38 12.84
N TYR A 56 10.15 -7.20 13.45
CA TYR A 56 10.09 -7.07 14.91
C TYR A 56 8.85 -7.73 15.52
N THR A 57 7.73 -7.68 14.81
CA THR A 57 6.49 -8.32 15.27
C THR A 57 6.61 -9.84 15.27
N LEU A 58 7.22 -10.41 14.22
CA LEU A 58 7.39 -11.86 14.09
C LEU A 58 8.48 -12.40 15.02
N ASP A 59 9.53 -11.62 15.28
CA ASP A 59 10.64 -11.95 16.18
C ASP A 59 10.22 -11.93 17.67
N GLY A 60 8.96 -11.57 17.97
CA GLY A 60 8.41 -11.54 19.33
C GLY A 60 8.84 -10.33 20.16
N ASN A 61 9.69 -9.46 19.59
CA ASN A 61 10.17 -8.22 20.22
C ASN A 61 9.18 -7.05 20.09
N GLY A 62 8.12 -7.21 19.29
CA GLY A 62 7.07 -6.20 19.09
C GLY A 62 5.66 -6.77 19.27
N THR A 63 4.75 -5.98 19.88
CA THR A 63 3.32 -6.24 19.84
C THR A 63 2.67 -5.36 18.78
N PHE A 64 2.21 -5.96 17.68
CA PHE A 64 1.59 -5.24 16.56
C PHE A 64 0.09 -5.53 16.45
N VAL A 65 -0.58 -5.47 17.59
CA VAL A 65 -2.04 -5.52 17.67
C VAL A 65 -2.49 -4.36 18.53
N TYR A 66 -3.31 -3.48 17.97
CA TYR A 66 -3.92 -2.40 18.74
C TYR A 66 -4.82 -3.02 19.84
N PRO A 67 -4.71 -2.60 21.12
CA PRO A 67 -5.40 -3.25 22.24
C PRO A 67 -6.93 -3.36 22.10
N LYS A 68 -7.56 -2.48 21.30
CA LYS A 68 -9.01 -2.50 21.06
C LYS A 68 -9.44 -3.40 19.90
N HIS A 69 -8.51 -4.11 19.27
CA HIS A 69 -8.76 -5.11 18.22
C HIS A 69 -8.43 -6.51 18.76
N SER A 70 -9.09 -6.91 19.84
CA SER A 70 -8.96 -8.24 20.47
C SER A 70 -9.16 -9.42 19.52
N ASN A 71 -9.78 -9.16 18.36
CA ASN A 71 -10.12 -10.16 17.35
C ASN A 71 -9.00 -10.36 16.31
N LYS A 72 -7.93 -9.54 16.36
CA LYS A 72 -6.80 -9.61 15.44
C LYS A 72 -5.61 -10.24 16.15
N THR A 73 -4.88 -11.08 15.43
CA THR A 73 -3.63 -11.67 15.90
C THR A 73 -2.46 -10.87 15.33
N PRO A 74 -1.26 -10.97 15.94
CA PRO A 74 -0.06 -10.38 15.34
C PRO A 74 0.14 -10.88 13.91
N ILE A 75 -0.10 -12.17 13.67
CA ILE A 75 0.00 -12.80 12.35
C ILE A 75 -0.92 -12.11 11.34
N THR A 76 -2.22 -11.93 11.64
CA THR A 76 -3.14 -11.30 10.67
C THR A 76 -2.80 -9.84 10.42
N SER A 77 -2.19 -9.16 11.38
CA SER A 77 -1.74 -7.78 11.23
C SER A 77 -0.49 -7.69 10.34
N VAL A 78 0.48 -8.58 10.54
CA VAL A 78 1.67 -8.72 9.70
C VAL A 78 1.31 -9.11 8.27
N THR A 79 0.43 -10.09 8.08
CA THR A 79 -0.08 -10.47 6.74
C THR A 79 -0.64 -9.26 6.01
N LYS A 80 -1.41 -8.41 6.71
CA LYS A 80 -1.99 -7.23 6.07
C LYS A 80 -0.93 -6.20 5.66
N VAL A 81 0.14 -6.05 6.43
CA VAL A 81 1.27 -5.18 6.07
C VAL A 81 2.03 -5.73 4.87
N LEU A 82 2.28 -7.03 4.82
CA LEU A 82 2.93 -7.67 3.66
C LEU A 82 2.11 -7.54 2.38
N GLU A 83 0.78 -7.67 2.45
CA GLU A 83 -0.11 -7.37 1.31
C GLU A 83 0.07 -5.92 0.82
N MET A 84 0.13 -4.94 1.74
CA MET A 84 0.37 -3.55 1.38
C MET A 84 1.75 -3.36 0.74
N VAL A 85 2.79 -4.00 1.27
CA VAL A 85 4.14 -3.95 0.67
C VAL A 85 4.11 -4.46 -0.77
N ILE A 86 3.42 -5.57 -1.04
CA ILE A 86 3.29 -6.11 -2.40
C ILE A 86 2.59 -5.12 -3.34
N ASP A 87 1.55 -4.44 -2.86
CA ASP A 87 0.84 -3.42 -3.62
C ASP A 87 1.69 -2.15 -3.86
N LEU A 88 2.66 -1.87 -3.00
CA LEU A 88 3.58 -0.72 -3.11
C LEU A 88 4.81 -0.99 -3.98
N LEU A 89 5.15 -2.25 -4.22
CA LEU A 89 6.32 -2.60 -5.04
C LEU A 89 6.16 -2.01 -6.46
N PRO A 90 7.21 -1.36 -7.01
CA PRO A 90 7.12 -0.69 -8.29
C PRO A 90 7.35 -1.69 -9.45
N HIS A 91 6.47 -2.69 -9.57
CA HIS A 91 6.60 -3.83 -10.50
C HIS A 91 6.90 -3.41 -11.95
N ASP A 92 6.17 -2.42 -12.46
CA ASP A 92 6.35 -1.93 -13.84
C ASP A 92 7.70 -1.23 -14.04
N GLN A 93 8.18 -0.51 -13.01
CA GLN A 93 9.48 0.16 -13.06
C GLN A 93 10.63 -0.86 -13.00
N MET A 94 10.48 -1.90 -12.17
CA MET A 94 11.43 -3.01 -12.12
C MET A 94 11.55 -3.70 -13.48
N PHE A 95 10.41 -4.03 -14.10
CA PHE A 95 10.40 -4.64 -15.44
C PHE A 95 11.06 -3.73 -16.49
N CYS A 96 10.82 -2.41 -16.43
CA CYS A 96 11.48 -1.45 -17.31
C CYS A 96 13.00 -1.45 -17.15
N LEU A 97 13.50 -1.43 -15.90
CA LEU A 97 14.93 -1.47 -15.61
C LEU A 97 15.59 -2.78 -16.05
N ASP A 98 14.90 -3.91 -15.90
CA ASP A 98 15.39 -5.21 -16.39
C ASP A 98 15.58 -5.17 -17.91
N LYS A 99 14.61 -4.60 -18.64
CA LYS A 99 14.73 -4.44 -20.10
C LYS A 99 15.83 -3.50 -20.53
N ILE A 100 16.05 -2.40 -19.80
CA ILE A 100 17.18 -1.50 -20.06
C ILE A 100 18.50 -2.25 -19.85
N THR A 101 18.61 -3.02 -18.78
CA THR A 101 19.80 -3.80 -18.43
C THR A 101 20.10 -4.86 -19.51
N GLU A 102 19.09 -5.53 -20.03
CA GLU A 102 19.19 -6.48 -21.16
C GLU A 102 19.77 -5.79 -22.41
N ILE A 103 19.20 -4.65 -22.82
CA ILE A 103 19.64 -3.87 -23.99
C ILE A 103 21.09 -3.39 -23.84
N LEU A 104 21.47 -2.93 -22.65
CA LEU A 104 22.84 -2.47 -22.38
C LEU A 104 23.83 -3.63 -22.41
N SER A 105 23.44 -4.80 -21.90
CA SER A 105 24.28 -6.00 -21.89
C SER A 105 24.51 -6.58 -23.29
N GLU A 106 23.50 -6.52 -24.17
CA GLU A 106 23.64 -6.94 -25.58
C GLU A 106 24.63 -6.06 -26.39
N LYS A 107 24.79 -4.78 -26.01
CA LYS A 107 25.75 -3.87 -26.67
C LYS A 107 27.20 -4.20 -26.33
N GLU A 108 27.45 -4.74 -25.14
CA GLU A 108 28.80 -5.16 -24.72
C GLU A 108 29.23 -6.46 -25.42
N LEU A 109 28.29 -7.38 -25.69
CA LEU A 109 28.55 -8.62 -26.46
C LEU A 109 28.83 -8.39 -27.96
N LYS A 110 28.39 -7.27 -28.53
CA LYS A 110 28.60 -6.92 -29.96
C LYS A 110 29.89 -6.12 -30.22
N LYS A 111 30.67 -5.81 -29.18
CA LYS A 111 31.96 -5.11 -29.27
C LYS A 111 33.18 -6.03 -29.08
N GLN A 112 32.97 -7.31 -28.83
CA GLN A 112 33.99 -8.36 -28.89
C GLN A 112 33.89 -9.11 -30.22
#